data_AF-A0A967GBQ7-F1
#
_entry.id   AF-A0A967GBQ7-F1
#
_cell.length_a   1.000
_cell.length_b   1.000
_cell.length_c   1.000
_cell.angle_alpha   90.00
_cell.angle_beta   90.00
_cell.angle_gamma   90.00
#
_symmetry.space_group_name_H-M   'P 1'
#
loop_
_entity.id
_entity.type
_entity.pdbx_description
1 polymer ?
#
loop_
_entity_poly.entity_id
_entity_poly.type
_entity_poly.pdbx_seq_one_letter_code
_entity_poly.pdbx_strand_id
1 'polypeptide(L)'
;PEHLHGLLEEVTYQTKKYVGITANEALLELVTRPLGRFLEDTRKLTLRRMKRGRIVDGHGAFVPEHVYLRGTDLRAIGPLDGQAKFRVLDAAHDVG
;
A
#
# COMPACT_ATOMS: atom_id res chain seq x y z
N PRO A 1 11.73 -2.03 1.26
CA PRO A 1 11.84 -0.83 0.39
C PRO A 1 11.60 -1.17 -1.06
N GLU A 2 12.27 -2.19 -1.62
CA GLU A 2 12.01 -2.59 -3.01
C GLU A 2 10.52 -2.93 -3.23
N HIS A 3 9.88 -3.57 -2.24
CA HIS A 3 8.44 -3.84 -2.29
C HIS A 3 7.56 -2.56 -2.34
N LEU A 4 7.92 -1.51 -1.59
CA LEU A 4 7.20 -0.23 -1.61
C LEU A 4 7.44 0.55 -2.92
N HIS A 5 8.65 0.47 -3.48
CA HIS A 5 8.93 1.00 -4.81
C HIS A 5 8.13 0.28 -5.88
N GLY A 6 8.08 -1.06 -5.85
CA GLY A 6 7.25 -1.86 -6.75
C GLY A 6 5.77 -1.51 -6.66
N LEU A 7 5.25 -1.25 -5.46
CA LEU A 7 3.87 -0.78 -5.29
C LEU A 7 3.64 0.61 -5.90
N LEU A 8 4.57 1.55 -5.73
CA LEU A 8 4.47 2.88 -6.34
C LEU A 8 4.50 2.77 -7.88
N GLU A 9 5.35 1.91 -8.43
CA GLU A 9 5.41 1.63 -9.87
C GLU A 9 4.10 1.02 -10.39
N GLU A 10 3.56 0.03 -9.68
CA GLU A 10 2.30 -0.62 -10.03
C GLU A 10 1.12 0.36 -10.00
N VAL A 11 0.98 1.15 -8.92
CA VAL A 11 -0.06 2.18 -8.81
C VAL A 11 0.09 3.22 -9.91
N THR A 12 1.32 3.65 -10.20
CA THR A 12 1.60 4.59 -11.29
C THR A 12 1.17 4.00 -12.64
N TYR A 13 1.52 2.74 -12.90
CA TYR A 13 1.15 2.03 -14.11
C TYR A 13 -0.37 1.92 -14.27
N GLN A 14 -1.11 1.53 -13.22
CA GLN A 14 -2.58 1.47 -13.29
C GLN A 14 -3.19 2.85 -13.50
N THR A 15 -2.63 3.90 -12.89
CA THR A 15 -3.12 5.28 -13.00
C THR A 15 -2.93 5.84 -14.41
N LYS A 16 -1.88 5.42 -15.14
CA LYS A 16 -1.65 5.85 -16.54
C LYS A 16 -2.84 5.61 -17.46
N LYS A 17 -3.66 4.58 -17.19
CA LYS A 17 -4.87 4.26 -17.98
C LYS A 17 -5.93 5.38 -17.95
N TYR A 18 -5.86 6.28 -16.97
CA TYR A 18 -6.80 7.38 -16.77
C TYR A 18 -6.23 8.75 -17.18
N VAL A 19 -4.97 8.79 -17.63
CA VAL A 19 -4.36 9.99 -18.20
C VAL A 19 -5.04 10.32 -19.52
N GLY A 20 -5.42 11.59 -19.70
CA GLY A 20 -6.24 12.07 -20.82
C GLY A 20 -7.75 11.91 -20.60
N ILE A 21 -8.18 11.24 -19.53
CA ILE A 21 -9.61 11.09 -19.16
C ILE A 21 -9.93 11.90 -17.91
N THR A 22 -9.22 11.62 -16.80
CA THR A 22 -9.48 12.23 -15.48
C THR A 22 -8.29 13.01 -14.93
N ALA A 23 -7.09 12.78 -15.47
CA ALA A 23 -5.86 13.47 -15.11
C ALA A 23 -5.00 13.72 -16.36
N ASN A 24 -4.01 14.60 -16.27
CA ASN A 24 -3.00 14.78 -17.32
C ASN A 24 -1.63 14.27 -16.85
N GLU A 25 -0.66 14.16 -17.76
CA GLU A 25 0.68 13.67 -17.46
C GLU A 25 1.37 14.53 -16.40
N ALA A 26 1.22 15.86 -16.47
CA ALA A 26 1.81 16.78 -15.51
C ALA A 26 1.31 16.53 -14.08
N LEU A 27 0.02 16.22 -13.89
CA LEU A 27 -0.56 15.85 -12.59
C LEU A 27 0.00 14.52 -12.09
N LEU A 28 0.18 13.53 -12.98
CA LEU A 28 0.77 12.24 -12.60
C LEU A 28 2.23 12.41 -12.16
N GLU A 29 3.03 13.19 -12.90
CA GLU A 29 4.42 13.48 -12.53
C GLU A 29 4.53 14.28 -11.23
N LEU A 30 3.64 15.26 -11.05
CA LEU A 30 3.58 16.11 -9.86
C LEU A 30 3.38 15.26 -8.59
N VAL A 31 2.64 14.16 -8.68
CA VAL A 31 2.39 13.27 -7.54
C VAL A 31 3.46 12.19 -7.40
N THR A 32 3.83 11.54 -8.50
CA THR A 32 4.72 10.36 -8.45
C THR A 32 6.17 10.72 -8.11
N ARG A 33 6.67 11.87 -8.59
CA ARG A 33 8.07 12.28 -8.37
C ARG A 33 8.37 12.61 -6.90
N PRO A 34 7.55 13.40 -6.17
CA PRO A 34 7.75 13.61 -4.73
C PRO A 34 7.62 12.31 -3.92
N LEU A 35 6.69 11.42 -4.28
CA LEU A 35 6.53 10.13 -3.60
C LEU A 35 7.77 9.24 -3.77
N GLY A 36 8.33 9.17 -4.98
CA GLY A 36 9.57 8.44 -5.23
C GLY A 36 10.74 8.99 -4.40
N ARG A 37 10.89 10.32 -4.35
CA ARG A 37 11.92 10.96 -3.50
C ARG A 37 11.71 10.68 -2.02
N PHE A 38 10.49 10.76 -1.54
CA PHE A 38 10.17 10.47 -0.14
C PHE A 38 10.55 9.04 0.26
N LEU A 39 10.31 8.05 -0.61
CA LEU A 39 10.70 6.66 -0.34
C LEU A 39 12.23 6.50 -0.24
N GLU A 40 12.98 7.20 -1.08
CA GLU A 40 14.45 7.23 -1.02
C GLU A 40 14.95 7.92 0.26
N ASP A 41 14.45 9.12 0.54
CA ASP A 41 14.83 9.92 1.71
C ASP A 41 14.54 9.18 3.03
N THR A 42 13.44 8.42 3.07
CA THR A 42 13.03 7.64 4.24
C THR A 42 13.54 6.21 4.25
N ARG A 43 14.29 5.75 3.24
CA ARG A 43 14.68 4.34 3.05
C ARG A 43 15.24 3.69 4.31
N LYS A 44 16.17 4.36 5.00
CA LYS A 44 16.77 3.87 6.26
C LYS A 44 15.75 3.73 7.38
N LEU A 45 14.87 4.71 7.55
CA LEU A 45 13.81 4.70 8.56
C LEU A 45 12.81 3.58 8.28
N THR A 46 12.38 3.45 7.03
CA THR A 46 11.43 2.45 6.56
C THR A 46 11.96 1.03 6.80
N LEU A 47 13.21 0.75 6.41
CA LEU A 47 13.87 -0.53 6.72
C LEU A 47 13.89 -0.84 8.21
N ARG A 48 14.22 0.16 9.04
CA ARG A 48 14.23 -0.01 10.50
C ARG A 48 12.84 -0.33 11.04
N ARG A 49 11.78 0.32 10.53
CA ARG A 49 10.39 0.06 10.93
C ARG A 49 9.92 -1.33 10.49
N MET A 50 10.25 -1.75 9.27
CA MET A 50 9.99 -3.12 8.79
C MET A 50 10.69 -4.17 9.66
N LYS A 51 11.98 -3.99 9.96
CA LYS A 51 12.74 -4.91 10.83
C LYS A 51 12.15 -5.01 12.25
N ARG A 52 11.53 -3.93 12.73
CA ARG A 52 10.87 -3.87 14.05
C ARG A 52 9.41 -4.34 14.01
N GLY A 53 8.92 -4.87 12.88
CA GLY A 53 7.53 -5.30 12.73
C GLY A 53 6.51 -4.15 12.81
N ARG A 54 6.96 -2.90 12.62
CA ARG A 54 6.06 -1.72 12.59
C ARG A 54 5.45 -1.50 11.22
N ILE A 55 6.13 -1.95 10.16
CA ILE A 55 5.57 -2.03 8.82
C ILE A 55 5.52 -3.51 8.48
N VAL A 56 4.33 -4.03 8.19
CA VAL A 56 4.07 -5.46 7.98
C VAL A 56 3.20 -5.67 6.75
N ASP A 57 3.31 -6.86 6.16
CA ASP A 57 2.35 -7.33 5.17
C ASP A 57 1.11 -7.81 5.91
N GLY A 58 0.00 -7.10 5.74
CA GLY A 58 -1.28 -7.38 6.34
C GLY A 58 -2.38 -7.60 5.32
N HIS A 59 -3.57 -7.94 5.82
CA HIS A 59 -4.72 -8.23 4.98
C HIS A 59 -5.29 -6.99 4.26
N GLY A 60 -4.95 -5.79 4.74
CA GLY A 60 -5.24 -4.54 4.03
C GLY A 60 -6.69 -4.04 4.12
N ALA A 61 -7.62 -4.89 4.53
CA ALA A 61 -9.01 -4.54 4.79
C ALA A 61 -9.63 -5.49 5.81
N PHE A 62 -8.91 -5.81 6.89
CA PHE A 62 -9.37 -6.70 7.96
C PHE A 62 -10.35 -5.99 8.89
N VAL A 63 -11.53 -5.67 8.37
CA VAL A 63 -12.67 -5.11 9.11
C VAL A 63 -13.72 -6.20 9.33
N PRO A 64 -14.53 -6.14 10.41
CA PRO A 64 -15.50 -7.18 10.74
C PRO A 64 -16.44 -7.56 9.58
N GLU A 65 -16.79 -6.59 8.74
CA GLU A 65 -17.67 -6.74 7.57
C GLU A 65 -17.09 -7.68 6.50
N HIS A 66 -15.78 -7.91 6.53
CA HIS A 66 -15.06 -8.79 5.61
C HIS A 66 -14.68 -10.15 6.22
N VAL A 67 -15.10 -10.40 7.47
CA VAL A 67 -14.82 -11.65 8.19
C VAL A 67 -16.09 -12.51 8.24
N TYR A 68 -16.00 -13.70 7.66
CA TYR A 68 -17.11 -14.62 7.53
C TYR A 68 -16.82 -15.91 8.29
N LEU A 69 -17.78 -16.36 9.09
CA LEU A 69 -17.73 -17.64 9.78
C LEU A 69 -18.62 -18.65 9.05
N ARG A 70 -18.07 -19.79 8.65
CA ARG A 70 -18.82 -20.92 8.08
C ARG A 70 -18.51 -22.19 8.87
N GLY A 71 -19.39 -22.55 9.80
CA GLY A 71 -19.12 -23.63 10.73
C GLY A 71 -17.95 -23.27 11.64
N THR A 72 -16.86 -24.03 11.57
CA THR A 72 -15.59 -23.76 12.27
C THR A 72 -14.60 -22.93 11.45
N ASP A 73 -14.90 -22.67 10.17
CA ASP A 73 -13.98 -21.96 9.27
C ASP A 73 -14.18 -20.45 9.37
N LEU A 74 -13.12 -19.74 9.77
CA LEU A 74 -13.04 -18.28 9.66
C LEU A 74 -12.38 -17.91 8.32
N ARG A 75 -13.05 -17.08 7.51
CA ARG A 75 -12.54 -16.58 6.23
C ARG A 75 -12.56 -15.06 6.21
N ALA A 76 -11.44 -14.44 5.87
CA ALA A 76 -11.38 -12.99 5.68
C ALA A 76 -11.13 -12.67 4.21
N ILE A 77 -12.08 -11.99 3.56
CA ILE A 77 -11.99 -11.64 2.13
C ILE A 77 -11.35 -10.25 2.01
N GLY A 78 -10.21 -10.15 1.34
CA GLY A 78 -9.50 -8.89 1.18
C GLY A 78 -9.38 -8.49 -0.29
N PRO A 79 -9.33 -7.18 -0.61
CA PRO A 79 -9.08 -6.70 -1.97
C PRO A 79 -7.62 -6.89 -2.41
N LEU A 80 -6.84 -7.73 -1.72
CA LEU A 80 -5.39 -7.85 -1.89
C LEU A 80 -4.97 -8.24 -3.30
N ASP A 81 -5.80 -9.00 -4.00
CA ASP A 81 -5.53 -9.43 -5.38
C ASP A 81 -5.83 -8.31 -6.40
N GLY A 82 -6.65 -7.33 -6.04
CA GLY A 82 -6.98 -6.18 -6.90
C GLY A 82 -6.28 -4.88 -6.51
N GLN A 83 -5.82 -4.75 -5.27
CA GLN A 83 -5.24 -3.53 -4.71
C GLN A 83 -4.08 -3.85 -3.76
N ALA A 84 -2.95 -4.28 -4.33
CA ALA A 84 -1.73 -4.64 -3.60
C ALA A 84 -1.21 -3.55 -2.66
N LYS A 85 -1.53 -2.27 -2.93
CA LYS A 85 -1.20 -1.12 -2.06
C LYS A 85 -1.73 -1.25 -0.62
N PHE A 86 -2.77 -2.04 -0.39
CA PHE A 86 -3.30 -2.28 0.95
C PHE A 86 -2.54 -3.36 1.73
N ARG A 87 -1.66 -4.11 1.07
CA ARG A 87 -0.89 -5.18 1.71
C ARG A 87 0.14 -4.63 2.68
N VAL A 88 0.76 -3.49 2.39
CA VAL A 88 1.79 -2.92 3.26
C VAL A 88 1.14 -1.96 4.25
N LEU A 89 1.04 -2.39 5.50
CA LEU A 89 0.45 -1.62 6.59
C LEU A 89 1.55 -1.10 7.51
N ASP A 90 1.59 0.20 7.77
CA ASP A 90 2.26 0.71 8.98
C ASP A 90 1.33 0.36 10.15
N ALA A 91 1.68 -0.69 10.89
CA ALA A 91 0.93 -1.22 12.01
C ALA A 91 0.85 -0.24 13.20
N ALA A 92 1.49 0.93 13.12
CA ALA A 92 1.47 1.92 14.19
C ALA A 92 0.24 2.84 14.11
N HIS A 93 -0.87 2.40 14.70
CA HIS A 93 -1.58 3.27 15.63
C HIS A 93 -1.09 2.90 17.03
N ASP A 94 0.04 3.48 17.44
CA ASP A 94 0.37 3.54 18.86
C ASP A 94 1.05 4.90 19.13
N VAL A 95 0.29 5.72 19.83
CA VAL A 95 0.71 6.95 20.48
C VAL A 95 1.19 6.52 21.86
N GLY A 96 2.49 6.58 22.13
CA GLY A 96 3.06 6.29 23.46
C GLY A 96 4.07 5.17 23.46
#